data_AF-A0AAJ1PM32-F1
#
_entry.id   AF-A0AAJ1PM32-F1
#
_cell.length_a   1.000
_cell.length_b   1.000
_cell.length_c   1.000
_cell.angle_alpha   90.00
_cell.angle_beta   90.00
_cell.angle_gamma   90.00
#
_symmetry.space_group_name_H-M   'P 1'
#
loop_
_entity.id
_entity.type
_entity.pdbx_description
1 polymer ?
#
loop_
_entity_poly.entity_id
_entity_poly.type
_entity_poly.pdbx_seq_one_letter_code
_entity_poly.pdbx_strand_id
1 'polypeptide(L)'
;MGKGQMFLIIAIVAVIALALIKTSLSTYQILEKKRYLEAGLERLEFQNAREELLRTIEYSVYQKENITKSVEDFIKFARSYFKTKTIDLNGLAAELILPNVTAETNTSLNVTILNLLGIEIQNLNLTFSYDNSTRNFVAIRDGETVETSFIFNTSSNVNYSLSVYYLTSYENRTENITVPVEIGKSKFVGLFDLRLKSDRAEQRDIFTETYVLT
;
A
#
# COMPACT_ATOMS: atom_id res chain seq x y z
N MET A 1 -55.21 -39.51 -25.98
CA MET A 1 -54.83 -38.19 -25.44
C MET A 1 -55.41 -37.11 -26.34
N GLY A 2 -56.32 -36.29 -25.82
CA GLY A 2 -56.93 -35.21 -26.60
C GLY A 2 -55.94 -34.07 -26.81
N LYS A 3 -55.92 -33.46 -28.01
CA LYS A 3 -55.03 -32.34 -28.37
C LYS A 3 -55.03 -31.21 -27.32
N GLY A 4 -56.15 -30.99 -26.62
CA GLY A 4 -56.27 -30.01 -25.52
C GLY A 4 -55.45 -30.33 -24.28
N GLN A 5 -55.27 -31.61 -23.91
CA GLN A 5 -54.43 -32.00 -22.78
C GLN A 5 -52.94 -31.76 -23.08
N MET A 6 -52.52 -31.98 -24.32
CA MET A 6 -51.16 -31.70 -24.77
C MET A 6 -50.85 -30.19 -24.73
N PHE A 7 -51.80 -29.36 -25.13
CA PHE A 7 -51.66 -27.90 -25.07
C PHE A 7 -51.54 -27.39 -23.64
N LEU A 8 -52.33 -27.96 -22.72
CA LEU A 8 -52.30 -27.60 -21.30
C LEU A 8 -50.98 -27.99 -20.63
N ILE A 9 -50.43 -29.16 -20.98
CA ILE A 9 -49.11 -29.60 -20.52
C ILE A 9 -48.02 -28.66 -21.03
N ILE A 10 -48.03 -28.29 -22.31
CA ILE A 10 -47.05 -27.37 -22.91
C ILE A 10 -47.12 -25.99 -22.24
N ALA A 11 -48.32 -25.48 -21.99
CA ALA A 11 -48.51 -24.20 -21.31
C ALA A 11 -47.95 -24.21 -19.88
N ILE A 12 -48.18 -25.28 -19.12
CA ILE A 12 -47.62 -25.43 -17.76
C ILE A 12 -46.09 -25.46 -17.81
N VAL A 13 -45.51 -26.24 -18.73
CA VAL A 13 -44.04 -26.32 -18.89
C VAL A 13 -43.45 -24.96 -19.26
N ALA A 14 -44.10 -24.22 -20.16
CA ALA A 14 -43.66 -22.88 -20.55
C ALA A 14 -43.70 -21.89 -19.37
N VAL A 15 -44.76 -21.91 -18.55
CA VAL A 15 -44.89 -21.07 -17.35
C VAL A 15 -43.82 -21.41 -16.32
N ILE A 16 -43.55 -22.70 -16.08
CA ILE A 16 -42.49 -23.15 -15.17
C ILE A 16 -41.11 -22.70 -15.69
N ALA A 17 -40.83 -22.87 -16.98
CA ALA A 17 -39.59 -22.42 -17.60
C ALA A 17 -39.39 -20.89 -17.45
N LEU A 18 -40.43 -20.10 -17.72
CA LEU A 18 -40.40 -18.65 -17.54
C LEU A 18 -40.22 -18.24 -16.06
N ALA A 19 -40.85 -18.96 -15.12
CA ALA A 19 -40.67 -18.73 -13.69
C ALA A 19 -39.23 -19.04 -13.24
N LEU A 20 -38.63 -20.12 -13.74
CA LEU A 20 -37.24 -20.49 -13.46
C LEU A 20 -36.25 -19.47 -14.04
N ILE A 21 -36.48 -19.00 -15.28
CA ILE A 21 -35.65 -17.97 -15.93
C ILE A 21 -35.76 -16.63 -15.18
N LYS A 22 -36.97 -16.23 -14.76
CA LYS A 22 -37.15 -14.99 -13.98
C LYS A 22 -36.46 -15.08 -12.61
N THR A 23 -36.54 -16.24 -11.96
CA THR A 23 -35.89 -16.47 -10.67
C THR A 23 -34.37 -16.46 -10.81
N SER A 24 -33.82 -17.08 -11.86
CA SER A 24 -32.36 -17.10 -12.10
C SER A 24 -31.81 -15.70 -12.43
N LEU A 25 -32.53 -14.92 -13.25
CA LEU A 25 -32.16 -13.53 -13.57
C LEU A 25 -32.18 -12.62 -12.34
N SER A 26 -33.18 -12.78 -11.47
CA SER A 26 -33.26 -12.05 -10.19
C SER A 26 -32.07 -12.38 -9.28
N THR A 27 -31.70 -13.66 -9.17
CA THR A 27 -30.54 -14.09 -8.38
C THR A 27 -29.23 -13.54 -8.94
N TYR A 28 -29.06 -13.52 -10.27
CA TYR A 28 -27.88 -12.92 -10.91
C TYR A 28 -27.76 -11.44 -10.59
N GLN A 29 -28.84 -10.66 -10.74
CA GLN A 29 -28.85 -9.24 -10.42
C GLN A 29 -28.57 -8.96 -8.93
N ILE A 30 -29.05 -9.82 -8.02
CA ILE A 30 -28.75 -9.72 -6.58
C ILE A 30 -27.27 -10.01 -6.32
N LEU A 31 -26.70 -11.03 -6.96
CA LEU A 31 -25.28 -11.36 -6.84
C LEU A 31 -24.39 -10.23 -7.37
N GLU A 32 -24.76 -9.62 -8.50
CA GLU A 32 -24.02 -8.50 -9.09
C GLU A 32 -24.06 -7.26 -8.17
N LYS A 33 -25.24 -6.90 -7.66
CA LYS A 33 -25.38 -5.82 -6.67
C LYS A 33 -24.59 -6.08 -5.39
N LYS A 34 -24.60 -7.32 -4.90
CA LYS A 34 -23.82 -7.72 -3.73
C LYS A 34 -22.32 -7.53 -3.98
N ARG A 35 -21.80 -8.00 -5.12
CA ARG A 35 -20.38 -7.82 -5.50
C ARG A 35 -19.99 -6.35 -5.60
N TYR A 36 -20.86 -5.51 -6.17
CA TYR A 36 -20.61 -4.07 -6.25
C TYR A 36 -20.56 -3.41 -4.86
N LEU A 37 -21.49 -3.76 -3.97
CA LEU A 37 -21.49 -3.26 -2.60
C LEU A 37 -20.24 -3.72 -1.81
N GLU A 38 -19.88 -5.00 -1.93
CA GLU A 38 -18.68 -5.55 -1.28
C GLU A 38 -17.41 -4.86 -1.78
N ALA A 39 -17.25 -4.66 -3.10
CA ALA A 39 -16.11 -3.92 -3.65
C ALA A 39 -16.08 -2.45 -3.21
N GLY A 40 -17.25 -1.82 -3.07
CA GLY A 40 -17.37 -0.46 -2.52
C GLY A 40 -16.95 -0.38 -1.05
N LEU A 41 -17.31 -1.38 -0.25
CA LEU A 41 -16.89 -1.49 1.15
C LEU A 41 -15.37 -1.72 1.25
N GLU A 42 -14.81 -2.65 0.48
CA GLU A 42 -13.35 -2.91 0.45
C GLU A 42 -12.55 -1.63 0.11
N ARG A 43 -13.05 -0.82 -0.84
CA ARG A 43 -12.45 0.47 -1.15
C ARG A 43 -12.50 1.46 0.02
N LEU A 44 -13.62 1.56 0.72
CA LEU A 44 -13.75 2.43 1.90
C LEU A 44 -12.84 1.96 3.03
N GLU A 45 -12.76 0.65 3.26
CA GLU A 45 -11.85 0.08 4.26
C GLU A 45 -10.38 0.37 3.92
N PHE A 46 -10.00 0.29 2.64
CA PHE A 46 -8.67 0.67 2.18
C PHE A 46 -8.38 2.15 2.42
N GLN A 47 -9.33 3.03 2.10
CA GLN A 47 -9.21 4.47 2.35
C GLN A 47 -9.06 4.77 3.84
N ASN A 48 -9.84 4.11 4.69
CA ASN A 48 -9.71 4.25 6.14
C ASN A 48 -8.32 3.81 6.63
N ALA A 49 -7.79 2.68 6.14
CA ALA A 49 -6.45 2.21 6.51
C ALA A 49 -5.36 3.22 6.12
N ARG A 50 -5.50 3.82 4.92
CA ARG A 50 -4.60 4.90 4.46
C ARG A 50 -4.71 6.13 5.36
N GLU A 51 -5.91 6.60 5.66
CA GLU A 51 -6.12 7.78 6.51
C GLU A 51 -5.60 7.58 7.93
N GLU A 52 -5.82 6.41 8.52
CA GLU A 52 -5.31 6.08 9.85
C GLU A 52 -3.78 5.94 9.88
N LEU A 53 -3.16 5.46 8.80
CA LEU A 53 -1.69 5.49 8.67
C LEU A 53 -1.18 6.94 8.68
N LEU A 54 -1.79 7.83 7.90
CA LEU A 54 -1.42 9.25 7.86
C LEU A 54 -1.57 9.90 9.24
N ARG A 55 -2.68 9.65 9.94
CA ARG A 55 -2.89 10.12 11.31
C ARG A 55 -1.86 9.58 12.29
N THR A 56 -1.48 8.31 12.14
CA THR A 56 -0.42 7.70 12.96
C THR A 56 0.89 8.46 12.78
N ILE A 57 1.29 8.75 11.53
CA ILE A 57 2.50 9.52 11.25
C ILE A 57 2.41 10.93 11.84
N GLU A 58 1.31 11.65 11.59
CA GLU A 58 1.10 13.01 12.08
C GLU A 58 1.17 13.06 13.63
N TYR A 59 0.52 12.12 14.29
CA TYR A 59 0.53 12.00 15.75
C TYR A 59 1.93 11.70 16.28
N SER A 60 2.66 10.77 15.67
CA SER A 60 4.04 10.43 16.07
C SER A 60 4.99 11.61 15.88
N VAL A 61 4.83 12.39 14.82
CA VAL A 61 5.58 13.64 14.60
C VAL A 61 5.28 14.64 15.73
N TYR A 62 4.00 14.84 16.05
CA TYR A 62 3.57 15.80 17.08
C TYR A 62 4.06 15.41 18.49
N GLN A 63 3.99 14.12 18.84
CA GLN A 63 4.42 13.61 20.15
C GLN A 63 5.93 13.37 20.24
N LYS A 64 6.69 13.57 19.16
CA LYS A 64 8.12 13.26 19.05
C LYS A 64 8.42 11.79 19.38
N GLU A 65 7.50 10.91 19.02
CA GLU A 65 7.68 9.47 19.14
C GLU A 65 8.52 8.91 17.98
N ASN A 66 8.89 7.64 18.09
CA ASN A 66 9.57 6.95 17.00
C ASN A 66 8.56 6.65 15.88
N ILE A 67 8.52 7.54 14.88
CA ILE A 67 7.61 7.46 13.72
C ILE A 67 7.71 6.10 13.03
N THR A 68 8.91 5.61 12.78
CA THR A 68 9.15 4.31 12.13
C THR A 68 8.50 3.17 12.88
N LYS A 69 8.67 3.15 14.21
CA LYS A 69 8.04 2.14 15.04
C LYS A 69 6.51 2.24 15.01
N SER A 70 5.95 3.45 15.11
CA SER A 70 4.51 3.66 15.07
C SER A 70 3.89 3.22 13.74
N VAL A 71 4.56 3.50 12.61
CA VAL A 71 4.17 3.04 11.28
C VAL A 71 4.22 1.51 11.20
N GLU A 72 5.31 0.90 11.65
CA GLU A 72 5.47 -0.55 11.67
C GLU A 72 4.37 -1.24 12.49
N ASP A 73 4.11 -0.74 13.69
CA ASP A 73 3.09 -1.25 14.61
C ASP A 73 1.69 -1.10 13.99
N PHE A 74 1.38 0.04 13.39
CA PHE A 74 0.12 0.27 12.69
C PHE A 74 -0.07 -0.70 11.53
N ILE A 75 0.91 -0.84 10.63
CA ILE A 75 0.74 -1.70 9.46
C ILE A 75 0.62 -3.16 9.91
N LYS A 76 1.41 -3.62 10.89
CA LYS A 76 1.27 -4.97 11.46
C LYS A 76 -0.12 -5.20 12.05
N PHE A 77 -0.65 -4.24 12.79
CA PHE A 77 -2.01 -4.28 13.31
C PHE A 77 -3.04 -4.37 12.17
N ALA A 78 -2.96 -3.49 11.18
CA ALA A 78 -3.88 -3.44 10.05
C ALA A 78 -3.85 -4.74 9.24
N ARG A 79 -2.66 -5.30 8.97
CA ARG A 79 -2.49 -6.62 8.33
C ARG A 79 -3.19 -7.73 9.11
N SER A 80 -3.00 -7.78 10.42
CA SER A 80 -3.68 -8.75 11.28
C SER A 80 -5.19 -8.60 11.22
N TYR A 81 -5.70 -7.37 11.31
CA TYR A 81 -7.12 -7.06 11.22
C TYR A 81 -7.74 -7.50 9.90
N PHE A 82 -7.16 -7.12 8.76
CA PHE A 82 -7.67 -7.48 7.43
C PHE A 82 -7.59 -8.98 7.16
N LYS A 83 -6.57 -9.66 7.68
CA LYS A 83 -6.42 -11.12 7.54
C LYS A 83 -7.58 -11.88 8.18
N THR A 84 -8.17 -11.38 9.26
CA THR A 84 -9.38 -11.98 9.86
C THR A 84 -10.60 -11.96 8.93
N LYS A 85 -10.60 -11.06 7.95
CA LYS A 85 -11.63 -10.90 6.91
C LYS A 85 -11.25 -11.52 5.57
N THR A 86 -10.21 -12.37 5.53
CA THR A 86 -9.65 -12.96 4.29
C THR A 86 -9.23 -11.91 3.26
N ILE A 87 -8.71 -10.77 3.73
CA ILE A 87 -8.16 -9.71 2.89
C ILE A 87 -6.70 -9.52 3.28
N ASP A 88 -5.81 -9.48 2.30
CA ASP A 88 -4.38 -9.24 2.51
C ASP A 88 -4.08 -7.76 2.32
N LEU A 89 -3.66 -7.09 3.40
CA LEU A 89 -2.99 -5.81 3.29
C LEU A 89 -1.49 -6.07 3.09
N ASN A 90 -0.97 -5.62 1.96
CA ASN A 90 0.42 -5.74 1.59
C ASN A 90 0.97 -4.36 1.26
N GLY A 91 2.28 -4.20 1.30
CA GLY A 91 2.88 -2.95 0.84
C GLY A 91 4.39 -2.86 1.02
N LEU A 92 4.92 -1.74 0.57
CA LEU A 92 6.29 -1.32 0.82
C LEU A 92 6.24 0.05 1.49
N ALA A 93 6.95 0.21 2.60
CA ALA A 93 7.18 1.51 3.20
C ALA A 93 8.66 1.87 3.09
N ALA A 94 8.94 3.07 2.60
CA ALA A 94 10.27 3.65 2.54
C ALA A 94 10.28 4.95 3.33
N GLU A 95 10.98 4.93 4.45
CA GLU A 95 11.01 6.02 5.41
C GLU A 95 12.39 6.64 5.45
N LEU A 96 12.42 7.97 5.37
CA LEU A 96 13.63 8.75 5.29
C LEU A 96 13.61 9.75 6.44
N ILE A 97 14.59 9.67 7.33
CA ILE A 97 14.79 10.61 8.42
C ILE A 97 16.01 11.46 8.10
N LEU A 98 15.77 12.75 7.90
CA LEU A 98 16.77 13.78 7.79
C LEU A 98 16.92 14.45 9.16
N PRO A 99 18.07 14.30 9.84
CA PRO A 99 18.37 15.10 11.01
C PRO A 99 18.59 16.55 10.61
N ASN A 100 18.78 17.43 11.60
CA ASN A 100 19.00 18.85 11.37
C ASN A 100 20.19 19.09 10.43
N VAL A 101 19.91 19.61 9.24
CA VAL A 101 20.91 19.83 8.20
C VAL A 101 21.67 21.12 8.48
N THR A 102 22.99 21.04 8.64
CA THR A 102 23.84 22.23 8.77
C THR A 102 24.65 22.44 7.49
N ALA A 103 24.70 23.69 7.01
CA ALA A 103 25.40 24.04 5.78
C ALA A 103 26.87 23.62 5.84
N GLU A 104 27.38 23.08 4.73
CA GLU A 104 28.79 22.68 4.56
C GLU A 104 29.26 21.57 5.53
N THR A 105 28.33 20.89 6.21
CA THR A 105 28.64 19.77 7.11
C THR A 105 28.07 18.46 6.58
N ASN A 106 28.78 17.38 6.85
CA ASN A 106 28.31 16.03 6.50
C ASN A 106 27.07 15.70 7.35
N THR A 107 25.96 15.45 6.67
CA THR A 107 24.68 15.06 7.26
C THR A 107 24.34 13.64 6.81
N SER A 108 23.81 12.82 7.72
CA SER A 108 23.35 11.46 7.44
C SER A 108 21.86 11.44 7.11
N LEU A 109 21.50 11.06 5.90
CA LEU A 109 20.14 10.66 5.54
C LEU A 109 19.95 9.21 6.00
N ASN A 110 19.12 9.00 7.00
CA ASN A 110 18.78 7.66 7.47
C ASN A 110 17.60 7.14 6.65
N VAL A 111 17.69 5.92 6.14
CA VAL A 111 16.67 5.30 5.29
C VAL A 111 16.30 3.96 5.89
N THR A 112 15.01 3.75 6.08
CA THR A 112 14.43 2.50 6.57
C THR A 112 13.43 2.00 5.53
N ILE A 113 13.58 0.75 5.09
CA ILE A 113 12.66 0.11 4.16
C ILE A 113 12.00 -1.07 4.88
N LEU A 114 10.67 -1.06 4.94
CA LEU A 114 9.86 -2.15 5.47
C LEU A 114 9.27 -2.93 4.30
N ASN A 115 9.67 -4.21 4.19
CA ASN A 115 9.01 -5.12 3.28
C ASN A 115 7.76 -5.70 3.94
N LEU A 116 6.59 -5.35 3.41
CA LEU A 116 5.31 -5.88 3.86
C LEU A 116 4.50 -6.42 2.67
N LEU A 117 5.17 -6.79 1.57
CA LEU A 117 4.53 -7.17 0.31
C LEU A 117 3.85 -8.55 0.36
N GLY A 118 3.95 -9.27 1.47
CA GLY A 118 3.48 -10.67 1.58
C GLY A 118 4.42 -11.67 0.91
N ILE A 119 5.55 -11.19 0.37
CA ILE A 119 6.56 -11.98 -0.35
C ILE A 119 7.96 -11.42 -0.08
N GLU A 120 8.98 -12.23 -0.38
CA GLU A 120 10.37 -11.80 -0.31
C GLU A 120 10.73 -10.83 -1.44
N ILE A 121 11.44 -9.76 -1.11
CA ILE A 121 12.16 -8.92 -2.07
C ILE A 121 13.50 -9.60 -2.32
N GLN A 122 13.66 -10.15 -3.53
CA GLN A 122 14.86 -10.85 -3.96
C GLN A 122 16.07 -9.90 -4.05
N ASN A 123 15.84 -8.68 -4.53
CA ASN A 123 16.85 -7.64 -4.65
C ASN A 123 16.23 -6.26 -4.43
N LEU A 124 16.82 -5.47 -3.53
CA LEU A 124 16.49 -4.08 -3.28
C LEU A 124 17.74 -3.23 -3.49
N ASN A 125 17.65 -2.23 -4.35
CA ASN A 125 18.71 -1.26 -4.61
C ASN A 125 18.20 0.16 -4.31
N LEU A 126 18.91 0.85 -3.44
CA LEU A 126 18.68 2.25 -3.09
C LEU A 126 19.79 3.09 -3.70
N THR A 127 19.46 4.05 -4.56
CA THR A 127 20.42 4.96 -5.19
C THR A 127 20.12 6.40 -4.80
N PHE A 128 21.09 7.08 -4.19
CA PHE A 128 20.93 8.47 -3.75
C PHE A 128 21.56 9.46 -4.74
N SER A 129 20.79 10.46 -5.18
CA SER A 129 21.18 11.31 -6.31
C SER A 129 22.28 12.34 -6.02
N TYR A 130 22.66 12.55 -4.75
CA TYR A 130 23.72 13.50 -4.40
C TYR A 130 25.07 13.10 -5.02
N ASP A 131 25.43 11.82 -4.87
CA ASP A 131 26.71 11.26 -5.32
C ASP A 131 26.54 9.97 -6.14
N ASN A 132 25.30 9.57 -6.44
CA ASN A 132 24.93 8.30 -7.05
C ASN A 132 25.41 7.07 -6.26
N SER A 133 25.61 7.22 -4.96
CA SER A 133 25.93 6.09 -4.10
C SER A 133 24.77 5.10 -4.04
N THR A 134 25.11 3.82 -4.01
CA THR A 134 24.14 2.71 -4.01
C THR A 134 24.25 1.88 -2.74
N ARG A 135 23.11 1.39 -2.25
CA ARG A 135 23.01 0.38 -1.19
C ARG A 135 22.15 -0.77 -1.71
N ASN A 136 22.72 -1.97 -1.68
CA ASN A 136 22.07 -3.18 -2.19
C ASN A 136 21.78 -4.14 -1.05
N PHE A 137 20.59 -4.71 -1.08
CA PHE A 137 20.11 -5.71 -0.14
C PHE A 137 19.50 -6.86 -0.93
N VAL A 138 19.57 -8.07 -0.37
CA VAL A 138 19.06 -9.29 -1.01
C VAL A 138 18.25 -10.08 -0.01
N ALA A 139 17.26 -10.83 -0.52
CA ALA A 139 16.43 -11.73 0.26
C ALA A 139 15.80 -11.11 1.52
N ILE A 140 15.14 -9.96 1.35
CA ILE A 140 14.40 -9.29 2.43
C ILE A 140 13.03 -9.95 2.54
N ARG A 141 12.77 -10.68 3.62
CA ARG A 141 11.51 -11.44 3.77
C ARG A 141 10.33 -10.52 4.07
N ASP A 142 9.13 -11.07 3.93
CA ASP A 142 7.92 -10.36 4.36
C ASP A 142 7.97 -10.09 5.88
N GLY A 143 7.68 -8.86 6.27
CA GLY A 143 7.77 -8.38 7.64
C GLY A 143 9.17 -7.96 8.09
N GLU A 144 10.20 -8.07 7.23
CA GLU A 144 11.55 -7.62 7.56
C GLU A 144 11.76 -6.14 7.23
N THR A 145 12.61 -5.52 8.05
CA THR A 145 13.05 -4.14 7.94
C THR A 145 14.53 -4.12 7.59
N VAL A 146 14.91 -3.26 6.65
CA VAL A 146 16.32 -2.94 6.39
C VAL A 146 16.57 -1.46 6.63
N GLU A 147 17.70 -1.17 7.25
CA GLU A 147 18.11 0.18 7.59
C GLU A 147 19.45 0.50 6.93
N THR A 148 19.60 1.73 6.45
CA THR A 148 20.85 2.21 5.89
C THR A 148 20.97 3.71 6.04
N SER A 149 22.12 4.25 5.65
CA SER A 149 22.31 5.68 5.55
C SER A 149 23.16 6.10 4.36
N PHE A 150 22.90 7.33 3.94
CA PHE A 150 23.66 8.06 2.94
C PHE A 150 24.23 9.33 3.58
N ILE A 151 25.47 9.66 3.25
CA ILE A 151 26.11 10.87 3.77
C ILE A 151 26.14 11.89 2.64
N PHE A 152 25.72 13.11 2.94
CA PHE A 152 25.76 14.21 1.99
C PHE A 152 26.20 15.51 2.66
N ASN A 153 26.64 16.45 1.85
CA ASN A 153 27.05 17.78 2.29
C ASN A 153 26.48 18.81 1.32
N THR A 154 25.73 19.77 1.82
CA THR A 154 25.14 20.84 1.00
C THR A 154 25.42 22.20 1.61
N SER A 155 25.66 23.19 0.76
CA SER A 155 25.80 24.60 1.15
C SER A 155 24.49 25.38 1.05
N SER A 156 23.45 24.80 0.45
CA SER A 156 22.17 25.47 0.23
C SER A 156 20.97 24.52 0.32
N ASN A 157 19.76 25.08 0.36
CA ASN A 157 18.53 24.31 0.26
C ASN A 157 18.41 23.70 -1.13
N VAL A 158 18.25 22.39 -1.20
CA VAL A 158 18.25 21.63 -2.45
C VAL A 158 17.42 20.36 -2.29
N ASN A 159 16.77 19.93 -3.36
CA ASN A 159 16.07 18.66 -3.37
C ASN A 159 16.95 17.60 -4.03
N TYR A 160 17.19 16.50 -3.32
CA TYR A 160 17.76 15.28 -3.90
C TYR A 160 16.64 14.26 -4.16
N SER A 161 16.99 13.14 -4.77
CA SER A 161 16.09 12.01 -4.94
C SER A 161 16.73 10.71 -4.45
N LEU A 162 15.93 9.87 -3.80
CA LEU A 162 16.26 8.49 -3.51
C LEU A 162 15.47 7.58 -4.46
N SER A 163 16.16 6.87 -5.34
CA SER A 163 15.57 5.84 -6.20
C SER A 163 15.54 4.52 -5.45
N VAL A 164 14.35 3.97 -5.25
CA VAL A 164 14.09 2.68 -4.60
C VAL A 164 13.70 1.68 -5.67
N TYR A 165 14.65 0.84 -6.10
CA TYR A 165 14.39 -0.28 -6.99
C TYR A 165 14.22 -1.57 -6.19
N TYR A 166 13.13 -2.31 -6.43
CA TYR A 166 12.93 -3.61 -5.82
C TYR A 166 12.45 -4.65 -6.84
N LEU A 167 12.92 -5.89 -6.65
CA LEU A 167 12.59 -7.06 -7.44
C LEU A 167 12.00 -8.14 -6.53
N THR A 168 10.83 -8.62 -6.89
CA THR A 168 10.15 -9.77 -6.26
C THR A 168 9.92 -10.88 -7.29
N SER A 169 9.34 -12.00 -6.87
CA SER A 169 8.93 -13.07 -7.81
C SER A 169 7.83 -12.67 -8.79
N TYR A 170 7.09 -11.59 -8.52
CA TYR A 170 5.92 -11.18 -9.34
C TYR A 170 6.13 -9.87 -10.08
N GLU A 171 7.01 -8.99 -9.60
CA GLU A 171 7.23 -7.67 -10.22
C GLU A 171 8.64 -7.14 -10.00
N ASN A 172 9.06 -6.24 -10.90
CA ASN A 172 10.13 -5.30 -10.66
C ASN A 172 9.54 -3.88 -10.69
N ARG A 173 10.01 -3.01 -9.80
CA ARG A 173 9.58 -1.62 -9.73
C ARG A 173 10.71 -0.70 -9.30
N THR A 174 10.61 0.54 -9.76
CA THR A 174 11.46 1.65 -9.31
C THR A 174 10.56 2.80 -8.89
N GLU A 175 10.70 3.25 -7.66
CA GLU A 175 10.02 4.42 -7.12
C GLU A 175 11.03 5.52 -6.79
N ASN A 176 10.71 6.77 -7.08
CA ASN A 176 11.60 7.91 -6.82
C ASN A 176 11.01 8.78 -5.71
N ILE A 177 11.74 8.90 -4.61
CA ILE A 177 11.36 9.69 -3.44
C ILE A 177 12.10 11.02 -3.51
N THR A 178 11.37 12.14 -3.46
CA THR A 178 12.00 13.46 -3.33
C THR A 178 12.47 13.65 -1.89
N VAL A 179 13.72 14.07 -1.73
CA VAL A 179 14.38 14.32 -0.46
C VAL A 179 14.60 15.84 -0.32
N PRO A 180 13.67 16.58 0.28
CA PRO A 180 13.74 18.03 0.33
C PRO A 180 14.66 18.51 1.45
N VAL A 181 15.91 18.83 1.13
CA VAL A 181 16.92 19.26 2.11
C VAL A 181 16.79 20.77 2.35
N GLU A 182 16.53 21.13 3.61
CA GLU A 182 16.48 22.52 4.06
C GLU A 182 17.43 22.72 5.24
N ILE A 183 18.32 23.72 5.16
CA ILE A 183 19.26 24.06 6.22
C ILE A 183 18.47 24.47 7.47
N GLY A 184 18.90 23.95 8.62
CA GLY A 184 18.31 24.24 9.93
C GLY A 184 17.04 23.44 10.23
N LYS A 185 16.66 22.47 9.39
CA LYS A 185 15.45 21.65 9.58
C LYS A 185 15.78 20.16 9.62
N SER A 186 15.11 19.47 10.52
CA SER A 186 14.97 18.01 10.50
C SER A 186 13.66 17.66 9.77
N LYS A 187 13.64 16.56 9.02
CA LYS A 187 12.45 16.13 8.28
C LYS A 187 12.27 14.62 8.29
N PHE A 188 11.01 14.20 8.20
CA PHE A 188 10.62 12.85 7.86
C PHE A 188 10.00 12.87 6.46
N VAL A 189 10.39 11.92 5.61
CA VAL A 189 9.74 11.67 4.32
C VAL A 189 9.37 10.20 4.26
N GLY A 190 8.09 9.89 4.06
CA GLY A 190 7.61 8.52 3.92
C GLY A 190 7.01 8.31 2.54
N LEU A 191 7.46 7.29 1.82
CA LEU A 191 6.76 6.74 0.65
C LEU A 191 6.10 5.42 1.05
N PHE A 192 4.81 5.31 0.73
CA PHE A 192 4.00 4.16 1.07
C PHE A 192 3.32 3.64 -0.19
N ASP A 193 3.63 2.40 -0.57
CA ASP A 193 2.93 1.63 -1.60
C ASP A 193 2.05 0.61 -0.89
N LEU A 194 0.77 0.94 -0.68
CA LEU A 194 -0.18 0.07 0.01
C LEU A 194 -1.09 -0.64 -0.99
N ARG A 195 -1.37 -1.91 -0.70
CA ARG A 195 -2.19 -2.79 -1.54
C ARG A 195 -3.13 -3.61 -0.67
N LEU A 196 -4.42 -3.46 -0.88
CA LEU A 196 -5.43 -4.30 -0.28
C LEU A 196 -5.93 -5.30 -1.32
N LYS A 197 -5.63 -6.58 -1.11
CA LYS A 197 -5.96 -7.66 -2.04
C LYS A 197 -6.97 -8.59 -1.40
N SER A 198 -8.09 -8.78 -2.08
CA SER A 198 -9.09 -9.80 -1.78
C SER A 198 -9.17 -10.80 -2.93
N ASP A 199 -9.98 -11.85 -2.78
CA ASP A 199 -10.29 -12.78 -3.88
C ASP A 199 -11.01 -12.10 -5.07
N ARG A 200 -11.49 -10.86 -4.88
CA ARG A 200 -12.41 -10.18 -5.79
C ARG A 200 -11.80 -8.95 -6.44
N ALA A 201 -10.93 -8.24 -5.72
CA ALA A 201 -10.36 -6.99 -6.17
C ALA A 201 -8.97 -6.75 -5.55
N GLU A 202 -8.20 -5.91 -6.23
CA GLU A 202 -6.99 -5.32 -5.68
C GLU A 202 -7.16 -3.80 -5.69
N GLN A 203 -7.05 -3.19 -4.52
CA GLN A 203 -6.96 -1.74 -4.37
C GLN A 203 -5.51 -1.39 -4.07
N ARG A 204 -4.96 -0.39 -4.75
CA ARG A 204 -3.59 0.06 -4.55
C ARG A 204 -3.53 1.57 -4.52
N ASP A 205 -2.70 2.11 -3.65
CA ASP A 205 -2.36 3.52 -3.60
C ASP A 205 -0.88 3.68 -3.27
N ILE A 206 -0.22 4.60 -3.98
CA ILE A 206 1.17 4.97 -3.77
C ILE A 206 1.19 6.46 -3.46
N PHE A 207 1.65 6.82 -2.28
CA PHE A 207 1.70 8.21 -1.84
C PHE A 207 3.00 8.52 -1.10
N THR A 208 3.32 9.81 -1.04
CA THR A 208 4.51 10.32 -0.35
C THR A 208 4.10 11.47 0.54
N GLU A 209 4.59 11.45 1.78
CA GLU A 209 4.35 12.51 2.76
C GLU A 209 5.67 13.07 3.27
N THR A 210 5.65 14.35 3.65
CA THR A 210 6.83 15.03 4.21
C THR A 210 6.42 15.87 5.42
N TYR A 211 7.10 15.65 6.53
CA TYR A 211 6.88 16.36 7.79
C TYR A 211 8.17 17.02 8.27
N VAL A 212 8.06 18.21 8.85
CA VAL A 212 9.18 18.87 9.54
C VAL A 212 9.18 18.40 10.99
N LEU A 213 10.32 17.88 11.45
CA LEU A 213 10.51 17.43 12.83
C LEU A 213 11.02 18.63 13.64
N THR A 214 10.17 19.19 14.51
CA THR A 214 10.48 20.35 15.36
C THR A 214 11.27 19.99 16.62
#